data_AF-A0AAJ6YKE8-F1
#
_entry.id   AF-A0AAJ6YKE8-F1
#
_cell.length_a   1.000
_cell.length_b   1.000
_cell.length_c   1.000
_cell.angle_alpha   90.00
_cell.angle_beta   90.00
_cell.angle_gamma   90.00
#
_symmetry.space_group_name_H-M   'P 1'
#
loop_
_entity.id
_entity.type
_entity.pdbx_description
1 polymer ?
#
loop_
_entity_poly.entity_id
_entity_poly.type
_entity_poly.pdbx_seq_one_letter_code
_entity_poly.pdbx_strand_id
1 'polypeptide(L)'
;MFTVPECVGGRCSCDAMLDALPIPVVTVINPYNGGTLINWKIKSTKLTTDHKQFNIKSFAISAGIPYITSSSDEVLYNKTLIFSGKADNNSFYWKQEKLKKGTKIFVTAQDSYGCSGREGTYTIKRLRHHSFYRKNIATVIFAGLVVLCLMLSGLFNFIQYCLENHKYKLCSWRKKSTRKLSSIFHKPKIEILLRNENTLYIDKKIEVLS
;
A
#
# COMPACT_ATOMS: atom_id res chain seq x y z
N MET A 1 -41.63 -6.29 35.52
CA MET A 1 -41.76 -7.74 35.35
C MET A 1 -40.62 -8.28 34.49
N PHE A 2 -39.89 -9.26 35.04
CA PHE A 2 -38.88 -10.06 34.34
C PHE A 2 -39.55 -11.37 33.91
N THR A 3 -39.49 -11.70 32.62
CA THR A 3 -39.92 -13.00 32.12
C THR A 3 -38.77 -13.97 32.34
N VAL A 4 -38.93 -14.87 33.30
CA VAL A 4 -38.02 -16.00 33.48
C VAL A 4 -38.14 -16.86 32.21
N PRO A 5 -37.02 -17.31 31.61
CA PRO A 5 -37.09 -18.19 30.45
C PRO A 5 -37.88 -19.46 30.82
N GLU A 6 -38.79 -19.88 29.94
CA GLU A 6 -39.50 -21.14 30.13
C GLU A 6 -38.48 -22.27 30.00
N CYS A 7 -38.13 -22.88 31.14
CA CYS A 7 -37.21 -23.99 31.20
C CYS A 7 -37.99 -25.29 31.40
N VAL A 8 -37.99 -26.17 30.40
CA VAL A 8 -38.60 -27.51 30.47
C VAL A 8 -37.51 -28.56 30.31
N GLY A 9 -37.38 -29.46 31.28
CA GLY A 9 -36.40 -30.56 31.23
C GLY A 9 -34.93 -30.12 31.16
N GLY A 10 -34.58 -28.99 31.80
CA GLY A 10 -33.20 -28.47 31.83
C GLY A 10 -32.79 -27.68 30.57
N ARG A 11 -33.70 -27.45 29.63
CA ARG A 11 -33.50 -26.56 28.48
C ARG A 11 -34.36 -25.31 28.65
N CYS A 12 -33.74 -24.14 28.60
CA CYS A 12 -34.40 -22.85 28.72
C CYS A 12 -34.62 -22.24 27.33
N SER A 13 -35.83 -21.76 27.06
CA SER A 13 -36.09 -20.94 25.88
C SER A 13 -35.51 -19.53 26.09
N CYS A 14 -34.56 -19.15 25.22
CA CYS A 14 -33.86 -17.86 25.30
C CYS A 14 -34.42 -16.82 24.32
N ASP A 15 -35.55 -17.07 23.65
CA ASP A 15 -36.07 -16.21 22.59
C ASP A 15 -36.35 -14.79 23.08
N ALA A 16 -36.88 -14.65 24.29
CA ALA A 16 -37.15 -13.35 24.90
C ALA A 16 -35.88 -12.54 25.20
N MET A 17 -34.71 -13.19 25.36
CA MET A 17 -33.46 -12.53 25.72
C MET A 17 -32.73 -11.92 24.52
N LEU A 18 -33.08 -12.31 23.30
CA LEU A 18 -32.54 -11.72 22.07
C LEU A 18 -32.80 -10.20 22.01
N ASP A 19 -34.00 -9.80 22.42
CA ASP A 19 -34.43 -8.39 22.40
C ASP A 19 -34.30 -7.70 23.75
N ALA A 20 -34.28 -8.48 24.84
CA ALA A 20 -34.15 -7.95 26.19
C ALA A 20 -32.72 -7.61 26.58
N LEU A 21 -31.69 -8.28 26.04
CA LEU A 21 -30.29 -7.97 26.37
C LEU A 21 -29.70 -6.91 25.44
N PRO A 22 -28.84 -6.00 25.95
CA PRO A 22 -28.32 -4.93 25.13
C PRO A 22 -27.22 -5.42 24.19
N ILE A 23 -27.12 -4.77 23.02
CA ILE A 23 -26.11 -5.08 22.00
C ILE A 23 -24.78 -4.39 22.35
N PRO A 24 -23.69 -5.14 22.58
CA PRO A 24 -22.39 -4.54 22.84
C PRO A 24 -21.83 -3.85 21.60
N VAL A 25 -21.18 -2.70 21.79
CA VAL A 25 -20.40 -2.03 20.76
C VAL A 25 -18.95 -2.47 20.90
N VAL A 26 -18.47 -3.20 19.89
CA VAL A 26 -17.15 -3.81 19.89
C VAL A 26 -16.15 -2.90 19.18
N THR A 27 -14.99 -2.74 19.80
CA THR A 27 -13.84 -2.00 19.28
C THR A 27 -12.60 -2.87 19.43
N VAL A 28 -11.74 -2.86 18.42
CA VAL A 28 -10.56 -3.73 18.39
C VAL A 28 -9.33 -2.89 18.12
N ILE A 29 -8.34 -3.01 18.98
CA ILE A 29 -7.06 -2.32 18.91
C ILE A 29 -5.96 -3.39 18.78
N ASN A 30 -5.07 -3.23 17.80
CA ASN A 30 -3.91 -4.10 17.63
C ASN A 30 -2.67 -3.38 18.18
N PRO A 31 -2.31 -3.58 19.46
CA PRO A 31 -1.04 -3.08 19.97
C PRO A 31 0.13 -3.71 19.19
N TYR A 32 1.24 -2.96 19.08
CA TYR A 32 2.45 -3.37 18.36
C TYR A 32 3.06 -4.71 18.83
N ASN A 33 2.63 -5.22 19.99
CA ASN A 33 3.16 -6.43 20.65
C ASN A 33 2.52 -7.75 20.20
N GLY A 34 1.95 -7.81 18.98
CA GLY A 34 1.52 -9.06 18.36
C GLY A 34 0.27 -9.70 18.95
N GLY A 35 -0.54 -8.95 19.69
CA GLY A 35 -1.86 -9.38 20.16
C GLY A 35 -2.92 -8.35 19.84
N THR A 36 -4.16 -8.69 20.19
CA THR A 36 -5.33 -7.89 19.86
C THR A 36 -6.14 -7.61 21.11
N LEU A 37 -6.28 -6.33 21.44
CA LEU A 37 -7.12 -5.86 22.53
C LEU A 37 -8.54 -5.65 22.01
N ILE A 38 -9.47 -6.45 22.52
CA ILE A 38 -10.89 -6.37 22.20
C ILE A 38 -11.56 -5.64 23.35
N ASN A 39 -12.15 -4.48 23.07
CA ASN A 39 -12.87 -3.66 24.04
C ASN A 39 -14.34 -3.58 23.62
N TRP A 40 -15.26 -3.63 24.59
CA TRP A 40 -16.67 -3.44 24.32
C TRP A 40 -17.32 -2.47 25.30
N LYS A 41 -18.38 -1.81 24.84
CA LYS A 41 -19.21 -0.91 25.65
C LYS A 41 -20.67 -1.17 25.36
N ILE A 42 -21.51 -1.07 26.38
CA ILE A 42 -22.96 -1.12 26.19
C ILE A 42 -23.41 0.28 25.74
N LYS A 43 -24.06 0.37 24.58
CA LYS A 43 -24.74 1.60 24.15
C LYS A 43 -26.00 1.75 24.99
N SER A 44 -25.93 2.57 26.04
CA SER A 44 -27.11 2.99 26.80
C SER A 44 -27.95 3.92 25.93
N THR A 45 -28.79 3.36 25.04
CA THR A 45 -29.62 4.16 24.11
C THR A 45 -31.10 3.83 24.17
N LYS A 46 -31.51 2.98 25.12
CA LYS A 46 -32.91 2.84 25.52
C LYS A 46 -33.01 2.82 27.05
N LEU A 47 -32.66 3.93 27.69
CA LEU A 47 -33.36 4.37 28.90
C LEU A 47 -34.70 4.98 28.44
N THR A 48 -35.56 4.16 27.83
CA THR A 48 -36.95 4.55 27.61
C THR A 48 -37.70 4.16 28.87
N THR A 49 -37.85 5.14 29.77
CA THR A 49 -39.01 5.34 30.65
C THR A 49 -39.46 4.22 31.58
N ASP A 50 -38.71 3.14 31.71
CA ASP A 50 -38.89 2.15 32.77
C ASP A 50 -37.51 1.68 33.22
N HIS A 51 -37.24 1.72 34.52
CA HIS A 51 -35.99 1.35 35.20
C HIS A 51 -35.63 -0.15 35.06
N LYS A 52 -35.56 -0.70 33.84
CA LYS A 52 -35.05 -2.06 33.60
C LYS A 52 -33.55 -2.02 33.42
N GLN A 53 -32.85 -2.13 34.54
CA GLN A 53 -31.43 -2.46 34.56
C GLN A 53 -31.27 -3.86 33.96
N PHE A 54 -30.55 -3.98 32.85
CA PHE A 54 -30.26 -5.28 32.24
C PHE A 54 -29.37 -6.10 33.18
N ASN A 55 -29.86 -7.26 33.66
CA ASN A 55 -29.09 -8.15 34.54
C ASN A 55 -28.12 -9.00 33.73
N ILE A 56 -27.05 -8.35 33.25
CA ILE A 56 -25.95 -9.02 32.56
C ILE A 56 -25.09 -9.70 33.62
N LYS A 57 -24.79 -10.99 33.46
CA LYS A 57 -23.86 -11.74 34.31
C LYS A 57 -22.50 -11.91 33.68
N SER A 58 -22.46 -12.14 32.37
CA SER A 58 -21.23 -12.38 31.65
C SER A 58 -21.28 -11.82 30.23
N PHE A 59 -20.10 -11.69 29.65
CA PHE A 59 -19.91 -11.48 28.23
C PHE A 59 -19.19 -12.68 27.63
N ALA A 60 -19.73 -13.20 26.53
CA ALA A 60 -19.07 -14.22 25.73
C ALA A 60 -18.51 -13.58 24.45
N ILE A 61 -17.23 -13.81 24.20
CA ILE A 61 -16.49 -13.30 23.05
C ILE A 61 -16.12 -14.48 22.16
N SER A 62 -16.46 -14.36 20.88
CA SER A 62 -16.18 -15.36 19.87
C SER A 62 -15.46 -14.73 18.69
N ALA A 63 -14.51 -15.46 18.10
CA ALA A 63 -13.88 -15.10 16.83
C ALA A 63 -14.48 -15.96 15.71
N GLY A 64 -14.97 -15.31 14.66
CA GLY A 64 -15.45 -15.98 13.47
C GLY A 64 -14.49 -15.82 12.30
N ILE A 65 -14.02 -16.94 11.77
CA ILE A 65 -13.22 -16.98 10.55
C ILE A 65 -14.18 -17.22 9.38
N PRO A 66 -14.09 -16.46 8.27
CA PRO A 66 -14.94 -16.69 7.11
C PRO A 66 -14.72 -18.11 6.59
N TYR A 67 -15.80 -18.88 6.46
CA TYR A 67 -15.79 -20.28 6.03
C TYR A 67 -16.28 -20.42 4.59
N ILE A 68 -17.45 -19.87 4.28
CA ILE A 68 -18.07 -19.90 2.95
C ILE A 68 -18.66 -18.52 2.65
N THR A 69 -18.60 -18.10 1.39
CA THR A 69 -19.34 -16.93 0.90
C THR A 69 -20.41 -17.42 -0.06
N SER A 70 -21.67 -17.04 0.18
CA SER A 70 -22.78 -17.37 -0.71
C SER A 70 -22.66 -16.60 -2.03
N SER A 71 -23.46 -17.01 -3.02
CA SER A 71 -23.63 -16.24 -4.27
C SER A 71 -24.24 -14.85 -4.07
N SER A 72 -24.87 -14.61 -2.91
CA SER A 72 -25.43 -13.31 -2.49
C SER A 72 -24.44 -12.44 -1.69
N ASP A 73 -23.14 -12.77 -1.72
CA ASP A 73 -22.07 -12.10 -0.95
C ASP A 73 -22.23 -12.17 0.58
N GLU A 74 -23.06 -13.08 1.09
CA GLU A 74 -23.18 -13.32 2.53
C GLU A 74 -22.09 -14.29 2.99
N VAL A 75 -21.34 -13.86 4.01
CA VAL A 75 -20.23 -14.66 4.54
C VAL A 75 -20.70 -15.44 5.77
N LEU A 76 -20.64 -16.76 5.67
CA LEU A 76 -20.79 -17.67 6.81
C LEU A 76 -19.47 -17.74 7.57
N TYR A 77 -19.55 -17.53 8.88
CA TYR A 77 -18.39 -17.54 9.76
C TYR A 77 -18.39 -18.79 10.64
N ASN A 78 -17.25 -19.48 10.69
CA ASN A 78 -17.01 -20.49 11.72
C ASN A 78 -16.63 -19.78 13.02
N LYS A 79 -17.57 -19.73 13.97
CA LYS A 79 -17.44 -19.04 15.25
C LYS A 79 -16.81 -19.95 16.29
N THR A 80 -15.77 -19.47 16.95
CA THR A 80 -15.13 -20.15 18.08
C THR A 80 -15.14 -19.23 19.28
N LEU A 81 -15.63 -19.73 20.43
CA LEU A 81 -15.57 -19.01 21.69
C LEU A 81 -14.10 -18.86 22.11
N ILE A 82 -13.67 -17.63 22.34
CA ILE A 82 -12.29 -17.31 22.74
C ILE A 82 -12.19 -16.82 24.17
N PHE A 83 -13.30 -16.31 24.73
CA PHE A 83 -13.33 -15.83 26.10
C PHE A 83 -14.76 -15.78 26.64
N SER A 84 -14.91 -16.04 27.94
CA SER A 84 -16.11 -15.72 28.70
C SER A 84 -15.68 -15.00 29.98
N GLY A 85 -16.21 -13.80 30.19
CA GLY A 85 -15.86 -12.93 31.30
C GLY A 85 -17.08 -12.46 32.07
N LYS A 86 -16.88 -12.01 33.29
CA LYS A 86 -17.93 -11.41 34.12
C LYS A 86 -18.38 -10.06 33.55
N ALA A 87 -19.57 -9.59 33.96
CA ALA A 87 -20.19 -8.36 33.45
C ALA A 87 -19.40 -7.06 33.74
N ASP A 88 -18.51 -7.07 34.72
CA ASP A 88 -17.57 -5.99 35.04
C ASP A 88 -16.41 -5.90 34.03
N ASN A 89 -16.11 -6.98 33.31
CA ASN A 89 -15.12 -6.95 32.25
C ASN A 89 -15.66 -6.23 31.02
N ASN A 90 -14.86 -5.30 30.50
CA ASN A 90 -15.12 -4.54 29.27
C ASN A 90 -14.02 -4.69 28.22
N SER A 91 -12.99 -5.49 28.52
CA SER A 91 -11.82 -5.67 27.69
C SER A 91 -11.25 -7.09 27.82
N PHE A 92 -10.64 -7.56 26.75
CA PHE A 92 -9.96 -8.85 26.68
C PHE A 92 -8.76 -8.75 25.75
N TYR A 93 -7.59 -9.17 26.22
CA TYR A 93 -6.38 -9.25 25.40
C TYR A 93 -6.23 -10.64 24.81
N TRP A 94 -6.37 -10.73 23.49
CA TRP A 94 -6.20 -11.98 22.78
C TRP A 94 -4.78 -12.09 22.22
N LYS A 95 -3.97 -12.98 22.82
CA LYS A 95 -2.62 -13.30 22.36
C LYS A 95 -2.69 -14.36 21.25
N GLN A 96 -3.01 -13.93 20.04
CA GLN A 96 -2.89 -14.76 18.84
C GLN A 96 -1.95 -14.08 17.85
N GLU A 97 -0.90 -14.78 17.45
CA GLU A 97 0.22 -14.20 16.69
C GLU A 97 -0.22 -13.51 15.40
N LYS A 98 -1.24 -14.03 14.70
CA LYS A 98 -1.81 -13.45 13.48
C LYS A 98 -3.28 -13.80 13.32
N LEU A 99 -4.14 -12.82 13.56
CA LEU A 99 -5.54 -12.88 13.15
C LEU A 99 -5.65 -13.04 11.62
N LYS A 100 -6.40 -14.05 11.18
CA LYS A 100 -6.71 -14.24 9.77
C LYS A 100 -7.47 -13.02 9.22
N LYS A 101 -7.28 -12.72 7.94
CA LYS A 101 -7.95 -11.59 7.28
C LYS A 101 -9.45 -11.86 7.22
N GLY A 102 -10.25 -10.82 7.45
CA GLY A 102 -11.70 -10.93 7.43
C GLY A 102 -12.29 -11.59 8.68
N THR A 103 -11.47 -11.93 9.69
CA THR A 103 -11.98 -12.39 10.98
C THR A 103 -12.91 -11.34 11.57
N LYS A 104 -14.07 -11.81 12.03
CA LYS A 104 -15.09 -11.02 12.69
C LYS A 104 -15.13 -11.39 14.17
N ILE A 105 -15.03 -10.39 15.03
CA ILE A 105 -15.18 -10.56 16.47
C ILE A 105 -16.64 -10.36 16.83
N PHE A 106 -17.17 -11.24 17.66
CA PHE A 106 -18.53 -11.24 18.17
C PHE A 106 -18.47 -11.11 19.68
N VAL A 107 -19.24 -10.20 20.25
CA VAL A 107 -19.40 -10.05 21.71
C VAL A 107 -20.87 -10.11 22.03
N THR A 108 -21.24 -10.95 22.98
CA THR A 108 -22.62 -11.18 23.41
C THR A 108 -22.74 -10.97 24.91
N ALA A 109 -23.80 -10.30 25.34
CA ALA A 109 -24.19 -10.26 26.74
C ALA A 109 -24.95 -11.54 27.08
N GLN A 110 -24.73 -12.07 28.28
CA GLN A 110 -25.40 -13.25 28.82
C GLN A 110 -26.04 -12.94 30.17
N ASP A 111 -27.19 -13.54 30.41
CA ASP A 111 -27.89 -13.46 31.70
C ASP A 111 -27.41 -14.54 32.69
N SER A 112 -28.07 -14.64 33.85
CA SER A 112 -27.77 -15.65 34.87
C SER A 112 -28.07 -17.09 34.47
N TYR A 113 -28.86 -17.28 33.41
CA TYR A 113 -29.25 -18.59 32.92
C TYR A 113 -28.42 -19.02 31.70
N GLY A 114 -27.47 -18.20 31.26
CA GLY A 114 -26.62 -18.46 30.10
C GLY A 114 -27.29 -18.12 28.76
N CYS A 115 -28.46 -17.47 28.78
CA CYS A 115 -29.11 -17.00 27.57
C CYS A 115 -28.33 -15.83 26.98
N SER A 116 -28.04 -15.91 25.68
CA SER A 116 -27.26 -14.89 24.96
C SER A 116 -28.20 -13.92 24.23
N GLY A 117 -27.89 -12.63 24.35
CA GLY A 117 -28.55 -11.58 23.58
C GLY A 117 -28.03 -11.46 22.14
N ARG A 118 -28.53 -10.45 21.43
CA ARG A 118 -28.00 -10.05 20.11
C ARG A 118 -26.49 -9.73 20.17
N GLU A 119 -25.79 -10.12 19.12
CA GLU A 119 -24.33 -10.00 19.04
C GLU A 119 -23.89 -8.61 18.60
N GLY A 120 -22.96 -8.03 19.35
CA GLY A 120 -22.11 -6.93 18.89
C GLY A 120 -21.01 -7.47 17.99
N THR A 121 -20.75 -6.82 16.85
CA THR A 121 -19.74 -7.33 15.91
C THR A 121 -18.74 -6.28 15.45
N TYR A 122 -17.50 -6.72 15.25
CA TYR A 122 -16.44 -5.91 14.64
C TYR A 122 -15.67 -6.76 13.63
N THR A 123 -15.61 -6.29 12.38
CA THR A 123 -14.81 -6.97 11.34
C THR A 123 -13.42 -6.36 11.31
N ILE A 124 -12.39 -7.20 11.45
CA ILE A 124 -11.00 -6.75 11.36
C ILE A 124 -10.71 -6.37 9.91
N LYS A 125 -10.79 -5.06 9.63
CA LYS A 125 -10.45 -4.47 8.34
C LYS A 125 -8.93 -4.44 8.23
N ARG A 126 -8.39 -4.89 7.08
CA ARG A 126 -7.03 -4.52 6.70
C ARG A 126 -7.03 -3.01 6.45
N LEU A 127 -5.92 -2.30 6.72
CA LEU A 127 -5.57 -1.18 5.85
C LEU A 127 -5.58 -1.76 4.43
N ARG A 128 -6.59 -1.40 3.63
CA ARG A 128 -6.56 -1.72 2.21
C ARG A 128 -5.27 -1.08 1.72
N HIS A 129 -4.24 -1.88 1.45
CA HIS A 129 -3.36 -1.54 0.34
C HIS A 129 -4.28 -1.56 -0.87
N HIS A 130 -4.88 -0.40 -1.12
CA HIS A 130 -5.87 -0.20 -2.16
C HIS A 130 -5.27 -0.79 -3.43
N SER A 131 -5.98 -1.70 -4.11
CA SER A 131 -5.60 -2.19 -5.43
C SER A 131 -5.36 -1.02 -6.41
N PHE A 132 -6.00 0.12 -6.13
CA PHE A 132 -5.77 1.42 -6.75
C PHE A 132 -4.30 1.87 -6.71
N TYR A 133 -3.58 1.63 -5.61
CA TYR A 133 -2.19 2.04 -5.45
C TYR A 133 -1.24 1.19 -6.31
N ARG A 134 -1.51 -0.12 -6.48
CA ARG A 134 -0.70 -0.97 -7.37
C ARG A 134 -0.91 -0.62 -8.85
N LYS A 135 -2.15 -0.35 -9.27
CA LYS A 135 -2.42 0.08 -10.64
C LYS A 135 -1.81 1.45 -10.92
N ASN A 136 -1.97 2.41 -10.03
CA ASN A 136 -1.43 3.77 -10.21
C ASN A 136 0.10 3.82 -10.17
N ILE A 137 0.77 3.01 -9.34
CA ILE A 137 2.24 2.94 -9.35
C ILE A 137 2.74 2.46 -10.71
N ALA A 138 2.14 1.43 -11.29
CA ALA A 138 2.53 0.94 -12.61
C ALA A 138 2.34 2.02 -13.68
N THR A 139 1.24 2.78 -13.62
CA THR A 139 0.98 3.89 -14.55
C THR A 139 1.99 5.03 -14.39
N VAL A 140 2.36 5.39 -13.16
CA VAL A 140 3.35 6.44 -12.88
C VAL A 140 4.74 6.02 -13.35
N ILE A 141 5.14 4.76 -13.11
CA ILE A 141 6.42 4.22 -13.59
C ILE A 141 6.46 4.25 -15.12
N PHE A 142 5.39 3.80 -15.78
CA PHE A 142 5.31 3.78 -17.24
C PHE A 142 5.37 5.20 -17.83
N ALA A 143 4.63 6.15 -17.25
CA ALA A 143 4.68 7.55 -17.66
C ALA A 143 6.07 8.16 -17.51
N GLY A 144 6.76 7.88 -16.40
CA GLY A 144 8.15 8.33 -16.18
C GLY A 144 9.12 7.75 -17.22
N LEU A 145 8.94 6.49 -17.60
CA LEU A 145 9.76 5.81 -18.60
C LEU A 145 9.57 6.43 -20.00
N VAL A 146 8.33 6.74 -20.38
CA VAL A 146 8.02 7.42 -21.65
C VAL A 146 8.66 8.81 -21.72
N VAL A 147 8.55 9.61 -20.65
CA VAL A 147 9.16 10.95 -20.60
C VAL A 147 10.68 10.88 -20.73
N LEU A 148 11.32 9.93 -20.04
CA LEU A 148 12.76 9.72 -20.14
C LEU A 148 13.20 9.37 -21.57
N CYS A 149 12.47 8.48 -22.24
CA CYS A 149 12.75 8.12 -23.64
C CYS A 149 12.64 9.32 -24.57
N LEU A 150 11.61 10.16 -24.44
CA LEU A 150 11.43 11.35 -25.27
C LEU A 150 12.57 12.37 -25.08
N MET A 151 13.02 12.57 -23.84
CA MET A 151 14.14 13.46 -23.54
C MET A 151 15.45 12.97 -24.17
N LEU A 152 15.71 11.65 -24.11
CA LEU A 152 16.89 11.04 -24.72
C LEU A 152 16.86 11.14 -26.25
N SER A 153 15.71 10.87 -26.88
CA SER A 153 15.54 11.04 -28.32
C SER A 153 15.72 12.48 -28.77
N GLY A 154 15.20 13.45 -28.00
CA GLY A 154 15.40 14.88 -28.28
C GLY A 154 16.87 15.29 -28.20
N LEU A 155 17.59 14.84 -27.17
CA LEU A 155 19.04 15.04 -27.03
C LEU A 155 19.82 14.41 -28.19
N PHE A 156 19.47 13.20 -28.60
CA PHE A 156 20.14 12.51 -29.70
C PHE A 156 19.93 13.23 -31.03
N ASN A 157 18.70 13.66 -31.32
CA ASN A 157 18.39 14.47 -32.49
C ASN A 157 19.09 15.82 -32.47
N PHE A 158 19.20 16.46 -31.31
CA PHE A 158 19.94 17.72 -31.16
C PHE A 158 21.43 17.55 -31.42
N ILE A 159 22.03 16.47 -30.88
CA ILE A 159 23.44 16.14 -31.13
C ILE A 159 23.67 15.85 -32.61
N GLN A 160 22.79 15.08 -33.27
CA GLN A 160 22.88 14.81 -34.71
C GLN A 160 22.71 16.09 -35.53
N TYR A 161 21.73 16.93 -35.20
CA TYR A 161 21.52 18.23 -35.85
C TYR A 161 22.74 19.14 -35.71
N CYS A 162 23.37 19.16 -34.53
CA CYS A 162 24.66 19.81 -34.37
C CYS A 162 25.70 19.13 -35.28
N LEU A 163 25.93 17.82 -35.19
CA LEU A 163 26.97 17.16 -35.99
C LEU A 163 26.81 17.35 -37.52
N GLU A 164 25.59 17.30 -38.06
CA GLU A 164 25.33 17.47 -39.50
C GLU A 164 25.44 18.91 -39.97
N ASN A 165 24.94 19.86 -39.19
CA ASN A 165 25.17 21.27 -39.48
C ASN A 165 26.60 21.69 -39.15
N HIS A 166 27.42 20.78 -38.57
CA HIS A 166 28.72 21.12 -38.04
C HIS A 166 29.85 21.38 -39.10
N LYS A 167 29.57 22.12 -40.18
CA LYS A 167 30.54 22.67 -41.16
C LYS A 167 31.29 23.92 -40.65
N TYR A 168 31.34 24.18 -39.34
CA TYR A 168 32.22 25.21 -38.79
C TYR A 168 33.56 24.56 -38.45
N LYS A 169 34.60 25.14 -39.05
CA LYS A 169 36.01 25.01 -38.68
C LYS A 169 36.11 24.84 -37.17
N LEU A 170 36.62 23.69 -36.75
CA LEU A 170 37.33 23.56 -35.49
C LEU A 170 38.39 24.67 -35.47
N CYS A 171 38.09 25.79 -34.82
CA CYS A 171 39.12 26.72 -34.39
C CYS A 171 40.00 25.91 -33.45
N SER A 172 41.10 25.39 -33.99
CA SER A 172 42.18 24.84 -33.22
C SER A 172 42.58 25.90 -32.22
N TRP A 173 42.17 25.73 -30.96
CA TRP A 173 42.80 26.39 -29.84
C TRP A 173 44.19 25.78 -29.67
N ARG A 174 45.06 26.12 -30.62
CA ARG A 174 46.50 25.92 -30.53
C ARG A 174 46.94 26.86 -29.41
N LYS A 175 47.05 26.32 -28.19
CA LYS A 175 47.76 27.00 -27.10
C LYS A 175 49.13 27.43 -27.66
N LYS A 176 49.32 28.74 -27.78
CA LYS A 176 50.63 29.37 -27.95
C LYS A 176 51.47 28.99 -26.72
N SER A 177 52.27 27.95 -26.85
CA SER A 177 53.36 27.65 -25.93
C SER A 177 54.53 27.09 -26.71
N THR A 178 55.27 27.99 -27.36
CA THR A 178 56.65 27.76 -27.76
C THR A 178 57.45 29.03 -27.52
N ARG A 179 57.85 29.24 -26.27
CA ARG A 179 59.12 29.92 -25.95
C ARG A 179 60.08 28.87 -25.41
N LYS A 180 60.87 28.34 -26.34
CA LYS A 180 62.24 27.81 -26.26
C LYS A 180 62.58 27.49 -27.73
N LEU A 181 63.18 28.40 -28.48
CA LEU A 181 64.58 28.83 -28.40
C LEU A 181 65.53 27.64 -28.52
N SER A 182 65.68 27.19 -29.75
CA SER A 182 66.90 26.62 -30.33
C SER A 182 66.79 26.93 -31.83
N SER A 183 67.35 28.06 -32.26
CA SER A 183 68.57 28.10 -33.07
C SER A 183 68.45 27.29 -34.37
N ILE A 184 68.88 27.90 -35.49
CA ILE A 184 68.90 27.33 -36.86
C ILE A 184 67.51 27.47 -37.51
N PHE A 185 67.17 28.52 -38.26
CA PHE A 185 67.56 28.69 -39.67
C PHE A 185 67.47 30.18 -40.07
N HIS A 186 68.63 30.86 -40.10
CA HIS A 186 68.82 32.09 -40.88
C HIS A 186 69.00 31.72 -42.35
N LYS A 187 67.93 31.70 -43.18
CA LYS A 187 68.05 31.81 -44.65
C LYS A 187 66.77 32.42 -45.29
N PRO A 188 66.82 33.65 -45.82
CA PRO A 188 65.68 34.30 -46.48
C PRO A 188 65.32 33.73 -47.88
N LYS A 189 65.96 32.65 -48.33
CA LYS A 189 65.73 32.06 -49.66
C LYS A 189 64.75 30.87 -49.69
N ILE A 190 64.36 30.31 -48.55
CA ILE A 190 63.49 29.11 -48.51
C ILE A 190 61.99 29.50 -48.53
N GLU A 191 61.67 30.71 -48.08
CA GLU A 191 60.28 31.19 -47.99
C GLU A 191 59.67 31.55 -49.36
N ILE A 192 60.51 31.85 -50.35
CA ILE A 192 60.06 32.17 -51.73
C ILE A 192 59.83 30.88 -52.55
N LEU A 193 60.53 29.78 -52.22
CA LEU A 193 60.39 28.49 -52.91
C LEU A 193 59.12 27.73 -52.49
N LEU A 194 58.73 27.78 -51.21
CA LEU A 194 57.54 27.09 -50.71
C LEU A 194 56.21 27.74 -51.10
N ARG A 195 56.24 29.00 -51.57
CA ARG A 195 55.03 29.71 -52.03
C ARG A 195 54.67 29.41 -53.49
N ASN A 196 55.58 28.80 -54.25
CA ASN A 196 55.42 28.60 -55.69
C ASN A 196 55.02 27.17 -56.09
N GLU A 197 55.02 26.20 -55.18
CA GLU A 197 54.79 24.77 -55.52
C GLU A 197 53.55 24.08 -54.90
N ASN A 198 52.71 24.78 -54.12
CA ASN A 198 51.47 24.18 -53.59
C ASN A 198 50.22 24.51 -54.44
N THR A 199 50.36 24.33 -55.76
CA THR A 199 49.25 24.24 -56.72
C THR A 199 49.20 22.86 -57.36
N LEU A 200 49.18 21.79 -56.57
CA LEU A 200 48.87 20.46 -57.10
C LEU A 200 48.51 19.51 -55.96
N TYR A 201 47.67 18.53 -56.28
CA TYR A 201 47.19 17.40 -55.46
C TYR A 201 45.83 17.57 -54.75
N ILE A 202 44.77 16.84 -55.09
CA ILE A 202 44.51 15.92 -56.22
C ILE A 202 42.98 15.75 -56.26
N ASP A 203 42.43 15.82 -57.46
CA ASP A 203 41.11 15.32 -57.81
C ASP A 203 41.20 13.78 -57.81
N LYS A 204 40.38 13.07 -57.02
CA LYS A 204 40.19 11.62 -57.22
C LYS A 204 38.72 11.26 -57.06
N LYS A 205 38.09 11.15 -58.23
CA LYS A 205 36.77 10.56 -58.47
C LYS A 205 36.98 9.08 -58.84
N ILE A 206 36.10 8.23 -58.29
CA ILE A 206 35.59 6.92 -58.79
C ILE A 206 36.60 5.73 -58.92
N GLU A 207 36.27 4.44 -58.77
CA GLU A 207 35.05 3.61 -58.65
C GLU A 207 35.45 2.13 -58.36
N VAL A 208 34.46 1.28 -58.02
CA VAL A 208 34.29 -0.13 -58.47
C VAL A 208 34.89 -1.37 -57.71
N LEU A 209 34.00 -2.39 -57.59
CA LEU A 209 34.12 -3.87 -57.38
C LEU A 209 34.61 -4.35 -55.99
N SER A 210 34.02 -5.37 -55.35
CA SER A 210 33.23 -6.53 -55.80
C SER A 210 32.32 -7.05 -54.68
#